data_AF-A0A2V6BSJ3-F1
#
_entry.id   AF-A0A2V6BSJ3-F1
#
_cell.length_a   1.000
_cell.length_b   1.000
_cell.length_c   1.000
_cell.angle_alpha   90.00
_cell.angle_beta   90.00
_cell.angle_gamma   90.00
#
_symmetry.space_group_name_H-M   'P 1'
#
loop_
_entity.id
_entity.type
_entity.pdbx_description
1 polymer ?
#
loop_
_entity_poly.entity_id
_entity_poly.type
_entity_poly.pdbx_seq_one_letter_code
_entity_poly.pdbx_strand_id
1 'polypeptide(L)'
;QAAGFHTNNFQLTLSVTNQGAAIHYTLDGSEPTESSPLFAGPILITNRTAAPNNLSLIPTVPSGYQPPAGLVFKGTVVRAKAFKTGALQSATVTRTFFIDGRARYTVPVISLATESANFFDPNIGIYVPGNAPGGNYSQRGNNWERPVHVEFFETDGALALAQDAGVKIHGNTSQNFPIKGLDLDGTGGQGRQPFRHRIFPERARAEFAHFLLRPSGQDYYLALMRDEFMQSLAAEFGMETQAARLAVVFLNGEYWGLHYLKEKEDADFVAYRRTTCATLPTTRTCRRSWKCPTTSTTRSPRFSITAGTSGTTGCGVRARPAVAGAGCSSTMTSGSAVSRPWRPPGGSTCSPTTSNRTGRGPNTR
;
A
#
# COMPACT_ATOMS: atom_id res chain seq x y z
N GLN A 1 7.85 26.61 -10.95
CA GLN A 1 7.95 25.47 -11.88
C GLN A 1 7.20 24.26 -11.35
N ALA A 2 6.46 23.55 -12.20
CA ALA A 2 5.80 22.29 -11.82
C ALA A 2 6.82 21.17 -11.62
N ALA A 3 6.61 20.33 -10.60
CA ALA A 3 7.37 19.09 -10.42
C ALA A 3 7.06 18.09 -11.54
N GLY A 4 7.93 17.11 -11.74
CA GLY A 4 7.75 16.03 -12.72
C GLY A 4 8.77 16.06 -13.85
N PHE A 5 8.32 15.66 -15.04
CA PHE A 5 9.18 15.43 -16.20
C PHE A 5 9.33 16.69 -17.07
N HIS A 6 10.57 17.00 -17.45
CA HIS A 6 10.93 18.12 -18.33
C HIS A 6 11.86 17.62 -19.44
N THR A 7 11.74 18.18 -20.64
CA THR A 7 12.61 17.79 -21.77
C THR A 7 14.01 18.40 -21.66
N ASN A 8 14.09 19.65 -21.23
CA ASN A 8 15.33 20.42 -21.25
C ASN A 8 15.79 20.80 -19.84
N ASN A 9 17.10 21.01 -19.68
CA ASN A 9 17.66 21.65 -18.50
C ASN A 9 17.05 23.05 -18.33
N PHE A 10 16.88 23.49 -17.08
CA PHE A 10 16.33 24.81 -16.79
C PHE A 10 16.86 25.37 -15.47
N GLN A 11 16.66 26.68 -15.28
CA GLN A 11 16.97 27.37 -14.04
C GLN A 11 15.72 27.45 -13.16
N LEU A 12 15.78 26.86 -11.96
CA LEU A 12 14.71 26.88 -10.98
C LEU A 12 14.87 28.10 -10.06
N THR A 13 13.90 28.99 -10.11
CA THR A 13 13.79 30.10 -9.16
C THR A 13 12.85 29.74 -8.02
N LEU A 14 13.27 30.03 -6.79
CA LEU A 14 12.46 29.93 -5.58
C LEU A 14 11.99 31.34 -5.17
N SER A 15 10.80 31.43 -4.59
CA SER A 15 10.22 32.71 -4.17
C SER A 15 9.43 32.55 -2.89
N VAL A 16 9.47 33.57 -2.05
CA VAL A 16 8.67 33.69 -0.83
C VAL A 16 8.02 35.07 -0.81
N THR A 17 6.74 35.15 -0.43
CA THR A 17 5.98 36.41 -0.41
C THR A 17 6.27 37.24 0.85
N ASN A 18 6.77 36.61 1.91
CA ASN A 18 7.09 37.26 3.17
C ASN A 18 8.41 38.05 3.05
N GLN A 19 8.32 39.37 3.07
CA GLN A 19 9.49 40.24 3.00
C GLN A 19 10.47 39.99 4.16
N GLY A 20 11.75 39.90 3.84
CA GLY A 20 12.82 39.63 4.82
C GLY A 20 12.94 38.17 5.26
N ALA A 21 12.19 37.24 4.66
CA ALA A 21 12.41 35.81 4.86
C ALA A 21 13.53 35.29 3.93
N ALA A 22 14.42 34.47 4.48
CA ALA A 22 15.48 33.77 3.77
C ALA A 22 15.01 32.37 3.36
N ILE A 23 15.24 31.97 2.11
CA ILE A 23 14.93 30.60 1.65
C ILE A 23 16.19 29.76 1.74
N HIS A 24 16.13 28.66 2.47
CA HIS A 24 17.19 27.65 2.51
C HIS A 24 16.70 26.38 1.82
N TYR A 25 17.61 25.64 1.18
CA TYR A 25 17.25 24.47 0.39
C TYR A 25 18.27 23.34 0.48
N THR A 26 17.83 22.15 0.11
CA THR A 26 18.65 20.92 0.02
C THR A 26 18.35 20.18 -1.28
N LEU A 27 19.34 19.44 -1.77
CA LEU A 27 19.28 18.70 -3.05
C LEU A 27 19.49 17.18 -2.89
N ASP A 28 19.66 16.72 -1.66
CA ASP A 28 19.97 15.34 -1.27
C ASP A 28 18.80 14.62 -0.59
N GLY A 29 17.68 15.32 -0.39
CA GLY A 29 16.49 14.82 0.30
C GLY A 29 16.44 15.15 1.80
N SER A 30 17.50 15.72 2.38
CA SER A 30 17.52 16.16 3.79
C SER A 30 16.54 17.30 4.07
N GLU A 31 16.11 17.47 5.31
CA GLU A 31 15.24 18.58 5.71
C GLU A 31 16.02 19.90 5.75
N PRO A 32 15.59 20.97 5.05
CA PRO A 32 16.29 22.24 5.09
C PRO A 32 16.23 22.89 6.48
N THR A 33 17.39 23.38 6.94
CA THR A 33 17.61 24.12 8.19
C THR A 33 18.19 25.51 7.89
N GLU A 34 18.31 26.37 8.90
CA GLU A 34 19.01 27.67 8.78
C GLU A 34 20.50 27.53 8.43
N SER A 35 21.09 26.35 8.65
CA SER A 35 22.47 26.04 8.24
C SER A 35 22.59 25.45 6.82
N SER A 36 21.46 25.10 6.18
CA SER A 36 21.46 24.66 4.79
C SER A 36 21.81 25.81 3.84
N PRO A 37 22.24 25.53 2.58
CA PRO A 37 22.54 26.56 1.60
C PRO A 37 21.42 27.60 1.43
N LEU A 38 21.79 28.88 1.51
CA LEU A 38 20.91 30.01 1.24
C LEU A 38 20.65 30.12 -0.26
N PHE A 39 19.39 30.26 -0.64
CA PHE A 39 19.00 30.54 -2.03
C PHE A 39 19.38 31.99 -2.39
N ALA A 40 20.50 32.14 -3.12
CA ALA A 40 21.03 33.43 -3.59
C ALA A 40 20.88 33.64 -5.10
N GLY A 41 20.39 32.65 -5.84
CA GLY A 41 20.22 32.69 -7.29
C GLY A 41 19.61 31.40 -7.84
N PRO A 42 19.21 31.37 -9.12
CA PRO A 42 18.52 30.23 -9.69
C PRO A 42 19.33 28.93 -9.60
N ILE A 43 18.66 27.83 -9.23
CA ILE A 43 19.26 26.50 -9.14
C ILE A 43 19.20 25.84 -10.51
N LEU A 44 20.35 25.46 -11.07
CA LEU A 44 20.39 24.76 -12.34
C LEU A 44 19.93 23.30 -12.20
N ILE A 45 18.79 22.96 -12.81
CA ILE A 45 18.27 21.60 -12.87
C ILE A 45 18.70 20.98 -14.20
N THR A 46 19.45 19.88 -14.11
CA THR A 46 20.04 19.19 -15.28
C THR A 46 19.70 17.70 -15.30
N ASN A 47 19.93 17.09 -16.46
CA ASN A 47 19.94 15.63 -16.60
C ASN A 47 21.09 15.01 -15.78
N ARG A 48 20.74 14.18 -14.80
CA ARG A 48 21.66 13.52 -13.87
C ARG A 48 22.00 12.07 -14.25
N THR A 49 21.69 11.62 -15.45
CA THR A 49 21.95 10.24 -15.90
C THR A 49 23.44 9.86 -15.80
N ALA A 50 24.35 10.80 -16.05
CA ALA A 50 25.79 10.59 -15.95
C ALA A 50 26.35 10.75 -14.52
N ALA A 51 25.54 11.16 -13.54
CA ALA A 51 26.00 11.33 -12.17
C ALA A 51 26.23 9.96 -11.49
N PRO A 52 27.25 9.81 -10.62
CA PRO A 52 27.50 8.58 -9.87
C PRO A 52 26.28 8.13 -9.06
N ASN A 53 26.12 6.81 -8.93
CA ASN A 53 25.14 6.23 -8.00
C ASN A 53 25.61 6.48 -6.56
N ASN A 54 24.67 6.72 -5.64
CA ASN A 54 24.99 6.89 -4.23
C ASN A 54 24.14 5.95 -3.38
N LEU A 55 22.83 6.17 -3.34
CA LEU A 55 21.92 5.41 -2.48
C LEU A 55 21.78 3.97 -2.97
N SER A 56 21.72 3.76 -4.28
CA SER A 56 21.55 2.43 -4.86
C SER A 56 22.77 1.53 -4.66
N LEU A 57 23.91 2.06 -4.18
CA LEU A 57 25.13 1.32 -3.86
C LEU A 57 25.19 0.83 -2.40
N ILE A 58 24.25 1.25 -1.55
CA ILE A 58 24.22 0.89 -0.14
C ILE A 58 23.67 -0.54 0.02
N PRO A 59 24.41 -1.47 0.65
CA PRO A 59 23.91 -2.82 0.91
C PRO A 59 22.74 -2.81 1.89
N THR A 60 21.59 -3.34 1.46
CA THR A 60 20.33 -3.32 2.23
C THR A 60 20.02 -4.64 2.93
N VAL A 61 20.88 -5.64 2.76
CA VAL A 61 20.81 -6.98 3.35
C VAL A 61 22.24 -7.50 3.59
N PRO A 62 22.45 -8.42 4.55
CA PRO A 62 23.79 -8.95 4.85
C PRO A 62 24.41 -9.74 3.69
N SER A 63 23.59 -10.38 2.86
CA SER A 63 24.02 -11.16 1.69
C SER A 63 22.97 -11.11 0.58
N GLY A 64 23.39 -11.33 -0.67
CA GLY A 64 22.50 -11.35 -1.83
C GLY A 64 22.12 -9.99 -2.41
N TYR A 65 22.59 -8.89 -1.81
CA TYR A 65 22.53 -7.57 -2.44
C TYR A 65 23.42 -7.55 -3.69
N GLN A 66 22.87 -7.02 -4.78
CA GLN A 66 23.59 -6.81 -6.03
C GLN A 66 23.47 -5.32 -6.41
N PRO A 67 24.59 -4.59 -6.54
CA PRO A 67 24.53 -3.21 -6.98
C PRO A 67 24.05 -3.14 -8.44
N PRO A 68 23.48 -2.00 -8.87
CA PRO A 68 23.15 -1.81 -10.28
C PRO A 68 24.37 -2.04 -11.17
N ALA A 69 24.18 -2.70 -12.33
CA ALA A 69 25.24 -2.99 -13.28
C ALA A 69 25.87 -1.74 -13.93
N GLY A 70 25.24 -0.57 -13.76
CA GLY A 70 25.72 0.71 -14.27
C GLY A 70 25.02 1.89 -13.61
N LEU A 71 25.20 3.08 -14.19
CA LEU A 71 24.53 4.28 -13.70
C LEU A 71 23.02 4.15 -13.84
N VAL A 72 22.30 4.40 -12.74
CA VAL A 72 20.83 4.43 -12.77
C VAL A 72 20.34 5.82 -13.17
N PHE A 73 19.13 5.88 -13.74
CA PHE A 73 18.47 7.16 -14.04
C PHE A 73 18.17 7.92 -12.75
N LYS A 74 18.29 9.26 -12.81
CA LYS A 74 18.17 10.12 -11.63
C LYS A 74 17.36 11.38 -11.91
N GLY A 75 16.52 11.74 -10.95
CA GLY A 75 15.93 13.06 -10.80
C GLY A 75 16.70 13.94 -9.83
N THR A 76 16.28 15.20 -9.75
CA THR A 76 16.74 16.17 -8.76
C THR A 76 15.58 16.47 -7.82
N VAL A 77 15.74 16.11 -6.55
CA VAL A 77 14.80 16.47 -5.49
C VAL A 77 15.25 17.82 -4.92
N VAL A 78 14.36 18.79 -4.91
CA VAL A 78 14.60 20.10 -4.28
C VAL A 78 13.64 20.23 -3.12
N ARG A 79 14.18 20.36 -1.91
CA ARG A 79 13.40 20.71 -0.71
C ARG A 79 13.79 22.11 -0.30
N ALA A 80 12.81 22.97 -0.03
CA ALA A 80 13.05 24.36 0.33
C ALA A 80 12.15 24.78 1.49
N LYS A 81 12.69 25.63 2.36
CA LYS A 81 11.99 26.20 3.51
C LYS A 81 12.38 27.65 3.72
N ALA A 82 11.43 28.47 4.15
CA ALA A 82 11.67 29.87 4.47
C ALA A 82 11.81 30.08 5.98
N PHE A 83 12.83 30.86 6.36
CA PHE A 83 13.16 31.23 7.71
C PHE A 83 13.15 32.75 7.87
N LYS A 84 12.66 33.22 9.01
CA LYS A 84 12.63 34.65 9.35
C LYS A 84 12.76 34.79 10.86
N THR A 85 13.71 35.60 11.30
CA THR A 85 13.94 35.85 12.73
C THR A 85 12.66 36.31 13.41
N GLY A 86 12.29 35.68 14.53
CA GLY A 86 11.09 36.00 15.29
C GLY A 86 9.78 35.47 14.69
N ALA A 87 9.81 34.68 13.61
CA ALA A 87 8.65 34.05 13.02
C ALA A 87 8.78 32.51 12.99
N LEU A 88 7.64 31.82 12.93
CA LEU A 88 7.64 30.39 12.66
C LEU A 88 8.16 30.13 11.24
N GLN A 89 8.99 29.09 11.12
CA GLN A 89 9.46 28.59 9.82
C GLN A 89 8.27 28.15 8.94
N SER A 90 8.43 28.26 7.62
CA SER A 90 7.42 27.74 6.70
C SER A 90 7.36 26.20 6.74
N ALA A 91 6.28 25.64 6.19
CA ALA A 91 6.31 24.25 5.76
C ALA A 91 7.40 24.02 4.70
N THR A 92 7.93 22.79 4.64
CA THR A 92 8.87 22.40 3.60
C THR A 92 8.13 22.18 2.29
N VAL A 93 8.61 22.82 1.22
CA VAL A 93 8.15 22.57 -0.14
C VAL A 93 9.12 21.62 -0.80
N THR A 94 8.64 20.46 -1.19
CA THR A 94 9.42 19.43 -1.90
C THR A 94 8.95 19.33 -3.34
N ARG A 95 9.89 19.26 -4.29
CA ARG A 95 9.61 18.99 -5.70
C ARG A 95 10.68 18.11 -6.32
N THR A 96 10.28 17.07 -7.03
CA THR A 96 11.18 16.24 -7.84
C THR A 96 11.11 16.64 -9.31
N PHE A 97 12.28 16.74 -9.95
CA PHE A 97 12.41 17.06 -11.36
C PHE A 97 13.18 15.97 -12.10
N PHE A 98 12.62 15.45 -13.19
CA PHE A 98 13.26 14.48 -14.06
C PHE A 98 13.52 15.10 -15.42
N ILE A 99 14.77 15.17 -15.86
CA ILE A 99 15.13 15.72 -17.17
C ILE A 99 15.33 14.59 -18.18
N ASP A 100 14.66 14.70 -19.33
CA ASP A 100 14.73 13.74 -20.45
C ASP A 100 14.43 12.28 -20.02
N GLY A 101 13.44 12.15 -19.14
CA GLY A 101 13.08 10.86 -18.51
C GLY A 101 11.73 10.31 -18.93
N ARG A 102 10.88 11.11 -19.58
CA ARG A 102 9.45 10.81 -19.69
C ARG A 102 9.17 9.50 -20.45
N ALA A 103 9.84 9.31 -21.58
CA ALA A 103 9.64 8.13 -22.44
C ALA A 103 10.15 6.82 -21.81
N ARG A 104 10.91 6.88 -20.71
CA ARG A 104 11.46 5.69 -20.03
C ARG A 104 10.41 4.88 -19.29
N TYR A 105 9.31 5.53 -18.88
CA TYR A 105 8.35 4.94 -17.95
C TYR A 105 6.93 5.04 -18.52
N THR A 106 6.35 3.88 -18.85
CA THR A 106 4.96 3.74 -19.28
C THR A 106 4.01 3.48 -18.11
N VAL A 107 4.56 3.35 -16.90
CA VAL A 107 3.87 3.11 -15.64
C VAL A 107 3.96 4.36 -14.75
N PRO A 108 3.10 4.49 -13.73
CA PRO A 108 3.22 5.56 -12.73
C PRO A 108 4.59 5.60 -12.08
N VAL A 109 4.99 6.78 -11.62
CA VAL A 109 6.25 7.01 -10.93
C VAL A 109 5.99 7.57 -9.54
N ILE A 110 6.61 6.96 -8.53
CA ILE A 110 6.56 7.41 -7.15
C ILE A 110 7.94 7.94 -6.78
N SER A 111 8.02 9.21 -6.39
CA SER A 111 9.24 9.80 -5.83
C SER A 111 9.09 9.92 -4.32
N LEU A 112 10.05 9.33 -3.60
CA LEU A 112 10.16 9.42 -2.15
C LEU A 112 11.33 10.35 -1.80
N ALA A 113 11.06 11.38 -1.00
CA ALA A 113 12.07 12.31 -0.51
C ALA A 113 12.14 12.28 1.01
N THR A 114 13.32 11.98 1.56
CA THR A 114 13.54 11.84 2.99
C THR A 114 15.01 12.04 3.35
N GLU A 115 15.30 12.36 4.60
CA GLU A 115 16.68 12.32 5.12
C GLU A 115 17.27 10.93 4.88
N SER A 116 18.47 10.82 4.29
CA SER A 116 19.02 9.52 3.89
C SER A 116 19.23 8.61 5.10
N ALA A 117 19.54 9.19 6.26
CA ALA A 117 19.66 8.48 7.53
C ALA A 117 18.38 7.70 7.90
N ASN A 118 17.20 8.18 7.51
CA ASN A 118 15.94 7.46 7.78
C ASN A 118 15.89 6.07 7.15
N PHE A 119 16.57 5.87 6.03
CA PHE A 119 16.63 4.58 5.34
C PHE A 119 17.92 3.81 5.65
N PHE A 120 19.05 4.51 5.77
CA PHE A 120 20.37 3.88 5.70
C PHE A 120 21.26 4.04 6.93
N ASP A 121 20.82 4.77 7.95
CA ASP A 121 21.59 4.89 9.20
C ASP A 121 21.67 3.54 9.94
N PRO A 122 22.81 3.19 10.56
CA PRO A 122 22.94 1.94 11.30
C PRO A 122 21.98 1.80 12.48
N ASN A 123 21.55 2.90 13.12
CA ASN A 123 20.70 2.87 14.31
C ASN A 123 19.23 3.14 13.99
N ILE A 124 18.94 4.04 13.05
CA ILE A 124 17.56 4.43 12.72
C ILE A 124 17.13 4.04 11.31
N GLY A 125 18.05 3.67 10.42
CA GLY A 125 17.76 3.39 9.01
C GLY A 125 16.88 2.15 8.85
N ILE A 126 15.64 2.34 8.39
CA ILE A 126 14.65 1.25 8.30
C ILE A 126 14.97 0.22 7.21
N TYR A 127 15.89 0.52 6.30
CA TYR A 127 16.10 -0.25 5.08
C TYR A 127 17.37 -1.12 5.11
N VAL A 128 18.19 -0.98 6.13
CA VAL A 128 19.50 -1.64 6.25
C VAL A 128 19.51 -2.75 7.30
N PRO A 129 20.50 -3.66 7.29
CA PRO A 129 20.72 -4.57 8.41
C PRO A 129 20.88 -3.78 9.71
N GLY A 130 21.71 -2.73 9.72
CA GLY A 130 21.88 -1.88 10.90
C GLY A 130 22.26 -2.64 12.17
N ASN A 131 21.99 -2.02 13.32
CA ASN A 131 22.46 -2.45 14.63
C ASN A 131 21.35 -3.07 15.50
N ALA A 132 20.08 -2.97 15.08
CA ALA A 132 18.98 -3.53 15.86
C ALA A 132 18.96 -5.07 15.81
N PRO A 133 18.46 -5.75 16.87
CA PRO A 133 18.39 -7.21 16.91
C PRO A 133 17.55 -7.80 15.77
N GLY A 134 18.13 -8.67 14.94
CA GLY A 134 17.44 -9.22 13.75
C GLY A 134 17.43 -8.27 12.54
N GLY A 135 18.08 -7.11 12.67
CA GLY A 135 18.26 -6.08 11.67
C GLY A 135 17.20 -4.98 11.74
N ASN A 136 17.56 -3.74 11.40
CA ASN A 136 16.67 -2.58 11.46
C ASN A 136 15.39 -2.79 10.62
N TYR A 137 15.53 -3.39 9.44
CA TYR A 137 14.38 -3.71 8.58
C TYR A 137 13.36 -4.68 9.20
N SER A 138 13.72 -5.39 10.28
CA SER A 138 12.85 -6.34 10.97
C SER A 138 12.05 -5.72 12.12
N GLN A 139 12.35 -4.47 12.44
CA GLN A 139 11.77 -3.80 13.59
C GLN A 139 10.38 -3.24 13.28
N ARG A 140 9.60 -2.98 14.34
CA ARG A 140 8.17 -2.64 14.24
C ARG A 140 7.77 -1.56 15.23
N GLY A 141 6.58 -0.99 15.00
CA GLY A 141 5.99 0.03 15.85
C GLY A 141 6.39 1.45 15.45
N ASN A 142 5.91 2.43 16.22
CA ASN A 142 6.01 3.85 15.88
C ASN A 142 7.47 4.35 15.86
N ASN A 143 8.35 3.75 16.67
CA ASN A 143 9.77 4.07 16.69
C ASN A 143 10.50 3.68 15.39
N TRP A 144 9.86 2.90 14.52
CA TRP A 144 10.39 2.44 13.23
C TRP A 144 9.58 2.99 12.04
N GLU A 145 8.79 4.04 12.28
CA GLU A 145 8.26 4.91 11.24
C GLU A 145 9.24 6.02 10.93
N ARG A 146 9.37 6.37 9.64
CA ARG A 146 10.18 7.52 9.22
C ARG A 146 9.34 8.54 8.47
N PRO A 147 9.65 9.83 8.59
CA PRO A 147 9.02 10.84 7.75
C PRO A 147 9.48 10.68 6.30
N VAL A 148 8.57 10.83 5.36
CA VAL A 148 8.86 10.85 3.93
C VAL A 148 7.91 11.81 3.23
N HIS A 149 8.39 12.51 2.21
CA HIS A 149 7.53 13.23 1.28
C HIS A 149 7.30 12.35 0.05
N VAL A 150 6.04 12.17 -0.32
CA VAL A 150 5.61 11.30 -1.42
C VAL A 150 5.08 12.17 -2.56
N GLU A 151 5.68 12.07 -3.74
CA GLU A 151 5.12 12.59 -4.98
C GLU A 151 4.70 11.42 -5.88
N PHE A 152 3.45 11.46 -6.35
CA PHE A 152 2.89 10.48 -7.27
C PHE A 152 2.74 11.13 -8.64
N PHE A 153 3.36 10.55 -9.67
CA PHE A 153 3.16 10.93 -11.07
C PHE A 153 2.39 9.84 -11.81
N GLU A 154 1.31 10.21 -12.48
CA GLU A 154 0.51 9.29 -13.28
C GLU A 154 1.22 8.85 -14.56
N THR A 155 0.60 7.88 -15.23
CA THR A 155 1.13 7.31 -16.49
C THR A 155 1.32 8.32 -17.61
N ASP A 156 0.72 9.51 -17.54
CA ASP A 156 0.92 10.64 -18.47
C ASP A 156 2.06 11.58 -18.03
N GLY A 157 2.53 11.46 -16.78
CA GLY A 157 3.54 12.30 -16.15
C GLY A 157 2.95 13.42 -15.28
N ALA A 158 1.62 13.54 -15.19
CA ALA A 158 0.97 14.53 -14.34
C ALA A 158 1.17 14.20 -12.86
N LEU A 159 1.45 15.23 -12.06
CA LEU A 159 1.53 15.09 -10.60
C LEU A 159 0.12 14.90 -10.03
N ALA A 160 -0.16 13.72 -9.50
CA ALA A 160 -1.45 13.36 -8.91
C ALA A 160 -1.58 13.75 -7.43
N LEU A 161 -0.52 13.53 -6.64
CA LEU A 161 -0.43 13.99 -5.26
C LEU A 161 1.01 14.31 -4.88
N ALA A 162 1.17 15.23 -3.93
CA ALA A 162 2.43 15.57 -3.28
C ALA A 162 2.13 15.82 -1.80
N GLN A 163 2.65 14.97 -0.91
CA GLN A 163 2.24 14.99 0.49
C GLN A 163 3.29 14.37 1.42
N ASP A 164 3.42 14.93 2.62
CA ASP A 164 4.17 14.32 3.73
C ASP A 164 3.42 13.12 4.35
N ALA A 165 4.14 12.03 4.56
CA ALA A 165 3.65 10.75 5.04
C ALA A 165 4.63 10.11 6.03
N GLY A 166 4.16 9.05 6.68
CA GLY A 166 5.00 8.07 7.37
C GLY A 166 5.37 6.93 6.43
N VAL A 167 6.55 6.34 6.62
CA VAL A 167 6.95 5.11 5.93
C VAL A 167 7.50 4.07 6.91
N LYS A 168 7.09 2.82 6.70
CA LYS A 168 7.57 1.63 7.44
C LYS A 168 7.94 0.52 6.46
N ILE A 169 8.78 -0.42 6.90
CA ILE A 169 8.96 -1.67 6.18
C ILE A 169 7.70 -2.53 6.28
N HIS A 170 7.24 -3.01 5.14
CA HIS A 170 6.13 -3.94 5.00
C HIS A 170 6.63 -5.36 4.71
N GLY A 171 5.95 -6.33 5.32
CA GLY A 171 6.19 -7.75 5.13
C GLY A 171 6.77 -8.43 6.36
N ASN A 172 7.14 -9.70 6.21
CA ASN A 172 7.78 -10.49 7.25
C ASN A 172 9.07 -11.11 6.70
N THR A 173 8.99 -12.24 6.01
CA THR A 173 10.18 -12.86 5.39
C THR A 173 10.80 -11.99 4.29
N SER A 174 9.95 -11.32 3.50
CA SER A 174 10.37 -10.51 2.35
C SER A 174 11.20 -9.27 2.69
N GLN A 175 11.23 -8.86 3.96
CA GLN A 175 12.10 -7.77 4.41
C GLN A 175 13.60 -8.13 4.31
N ASN A 176 13.93 -9.42 4.18
CA ASN A 176 15.30 -9.88 3.98
C ASN A 176 15.73 -9.86 2.50
N PHE A 177 14.92 -9.33 1.59
CA PHE A 177 15.34 -9.09 0.21
C PHE A 177 15.94 -7.70 0.02
N PRO A 178 16.82 -7.51 -0.99
CA PRO A 178 17.48 -6.23 -1.23
C PRO A 178 16.51 -5.07 -1.46
N ILE A 179 15.43 -5.30 -2.20
CA ILE A 179 14.32 -4.35 -2.34
C ILE A 179 13.16 -4.81 -1.46
N LYS A 180 12.65 -3.92 -0.61
CA LYS A 180 11.70 -4.22 0.47
C LYS A 180 10.36 -3.57 0.20
N GLY A 181 9.31 -4.17 0.75
CA GLY A 181 7.99 -3.56 0.75
C GLY A 181 7.97 -2.31 1.64
N LEU A 182 7.29 -1.26 1.20
CA LEU A 182 7.06 -0.04 1.97
C LEU A 182 5.57 0.13 2.22
N ASP A 183 5.20 0.45 3.45
CA ASP A 183 3.87 0.89 3.85
C ASP A 183 3.90 2.41 4.02
N LEU A 184 3.20 3.12 3.15
CA LEU A 184 3.08 4.57 3.21
C LEU A 184 1.80 4.95 3.95
N ASP A 185 1.94 5.72 5.02
CA ASP A 185 0.89 6.13 5.95
C ASP A 185 0.62 7.63 5.82
N GLY A 186 -0.55 7.98 5.31
CA GLY A 186 -1.01 9.36 5.20
C GLY A 186 -1.70 9.87 6.46
N THR A 187 -2.07 8.99 7.40
CA THR A 187 -2.94 9.34 8.54
C THR A 187 -2.24 9.33 9.91
N GLY A 188 -1.02 8.79 9.98
CA GLY A 188 -0.27 8.69 11.23
C GLY A 188 0.30 10.04 11.69
N GLY A 189 -0.06 10.47 12.91
CA GLY A 189 0.56 11.58 13.65
C GLY A 189 0.54 12.97 12.99
N GLN A 190 0.90 14.01 13.74
CA GLN A 190 1.29 15.35 13.23
C GLN A 190 0.31 16.03 12.24
N GLY A 191 -0.99 15.73 12.30
CA GLY A 191 -2.00 16.34 11.44
C GLY A 191 -2.01 15.87 9.98
N ARG A 192 -1.31 14.77 9.66
CA ARG A 192 -1.31 14.18 8.31
C ARG A 192 -2.72 13.73 7.89
N GLN A 193 -2.97 13.73 6.59
CA GLN A 193 -4.30 13.47 5.99
C GLN A 193 -4.30 12.24 5.08
N PRO A 194 -5.44 11.56 4.87
CA PRO A 194 -5.52 10.48 3.88
C PRO A 194 -5.02 10.94 2.50
N PHE A 195 -4.38 10.04 1.77
CA PHE A 195 -4.02 10.29 0.38
C PHE A 195 -5.28 10.41 -0.47
N ARG A 196 -5.58 11.63 -0.92
CA ARG A 196 -6.74 11.94 -1.75
C ARG A 196 -6.39 11.81 -3.22
N HIS A 197 -6.43 10.58 -3.73
CA HIS A 197 -6.30 10.29 -5.15
C HIS A 197 -6.90 8.92 -5.46
N ARG A 198 -7.48 8.74 -6.64
CA ARG A 198 -7.88 7.42 -7.13
C ARG A 198 -6.64 6.65 -7.60
N ILE A 199 -5.95 6.02 -6.65
CA ILE A 199 -4.72 5.25 -6.92
C ILE A 199 -4.97 4.09 -7.88
N PHE A 200 -6.17 3.51 -7.88
CA PHE A 200 -6.57 2.38 -8.73
C PHE A 200 -7.72 2.79 -9.64
N PRO A 201 -7.47 3.14 -10.91
CA PRO A 201 -8.49 3.68 -11.82
C PRO A 201 -9.72 2.78 -11.99
N GLU A 202 -9.54 1.47 -11.87
CA GLU A 202 -10.57 0.43 -11.95
C GLU A 202 -11.42 0.30 -10.68
N ARG A 203 -11.05 1.01 -9.60
CA ARG A 203 -11.79 1.04 -8.33
C ARG A 203 -12.36 2.42 -8.07
N ALA A 204 -13.52 2.48 -7.41
CA ALA A 204 -14.18 3.75 -7.09
C ALA A 204 -13.51 4.51 -5.93
N ARG A 205 -12.67 3.85 -5.12
CA ARG A 205 -12.03 4.42 -3.93
C ARG A 205 -11.12 5.58 -4.31
N ALA A 206 -11.37 6.75 -3.72
CA ALA A 206 -10.65 7.99 -4.00
C ALA A 206 -9.74 8.44 -2.85
N GLU A 207 -9.81 7.78 -1.69
CA GLU A 207 -9.02 8.14 -0.52
C GLU A 207 -8.44 6.90 0.17
N PHE A 208 -7.18 7.00 0.58
CA PHE A 208 -6.43 5.92 1.20
C PHE A 208 -5.70 6.44 2.43
N ALA A 209 -5.93 5.82 3.60
CA ALA A 209 -5.09 6.06 4.77
C ALA A 209 -3.67 5.52 4.51
N HIS A 210 -3.61 4.34 3.90
CA HIS A 210 -2.37 3.68 3.53
C HIS A 210 -2.41 3.13 2.12
N PHE A 211 -1.26 3.07 1.47
CA PHE A 211 -1.04 2.19 0.33
C PHE A 211 0.38 1.61 0.38
N LEU A 212 0.56 0.46 -0.29
CA LEU A 212 1.80 -0.28 -0.26
C LEU A 212 2.59 -0.07 -1.56
N LEU A 213 3.91 0.00 -1.43
CA LEU A 213 4.85 -0.24 -2.53
C LEU A 213 5.48 -1.62 -2.30
N ARG A 214 5.05 -2.62 -3.06
CA ARG A 214 5.46 -4.02 -2.85
C ARG A 214 6.30 -4.56 -4.02
N PRO A 215 7.56 -4.97 -3.81
CA PRO A 215 8.42 -5.52 -4.86
C PRO A 215 8.16 -7.02 -5.10
N SER A 216 6.89 -7.44 -5.12
CA SER A 216 6.40 -8.83 -5.29
C SER A 216 6.74 -9.87 -4.19
N GLY A 217 7.67 -9.57 -3.26
CA GLY A 217 7.96 -10.45 -2.12
C GLY A 217 8.79 -11.68 -2.52
N GLN A 218 8.26 -12.91 -2.33
CA GLN A 218 8.99 -14.16 -2.65
C GLN A 218 9.25 -14.34 -4.17
N ASP A 219 8.55 -13.58 -5.01
CA ASP A 219 8.73 -13.57 -6.46
C ASP A 219 9.84 -12.58 -6.92
N TYR A 220 10.57 -11.98 -5.98
CA TYR A 220 11.56 -10.92 -6.23
C TYR A 220 12.62 -11.31 -7.27
N TYR A 221 13.15 -12.53 -7.21
CA TYR A 221 14.20 -13.01 -8.12
C TYR A 221 13.66 -13.66 -9.42
N LEU A 222 12.36 -13.54 -9.68
CA LEU A 222 11.68 -14.33 -10.69
C LEU A 222 10.86 -13.41 -11.61
N ALA A 223 9.53 -13.58 -11.67
CA ALA A 223 8.72 -12.92 -12.68
C ALA A 223 8.18 -11.55 -12.25
N LEU A 224 8.31 -11.18 -10.96
CA LEU A 224 7.72 -9.98 -10.38
C LEU A 224 6.22 -9.82 -10.72
N MET A 225 5.45 -10.89 -10.86
CA MET A 225 4.04 -10.79 -11.27
C MET A 225 3.14 -11.90 -10.75
N ARG A 226 3.68 -12.93 -10.10
CA ARG A 226 2.89 -14.09 -9.68
C ARG A 226 1.75 -13.71 -8.74
N ASP A 227 1.97 -12.78 -7.81
CA ASP A 227 0.92 -12.34 -6.89
C ASP A 227 -0.25 -11.73 -7.65
N GLU A 228 0.01 -10.80 -8.58
CA GLU A 228 -1.05 -10.16 -9.35
C GLU A 228 -1.72 -11.10 -10.35
N PHE A 229 -0.97 -12.06 -10.90
CA PHE A 229 -1.55 -13.12 -11.72
C PHE A 229 -2.51 -14.01 -10.90
N MET A 230 -2.15 -14.37 -9.67
CA MET A 230 -3.05 -15.15 -8.81
C MET A 230 -4.26 -14.33 -8.37
N GLN A 231 -4.09 -13.03 -8.09
CA GLN A 231 -5.20 -12.12 -7.80
C GLN A 231 -6.16 -12.00 -8.99
N SER A 232 -5.66 -11.91 -10.22
CA SER A 232 -6.53 -11.85 -11.41
C SER A 232 -7.33 -13.13 -11.61
N LEU A 233 -6.70 -14.30 -11.43
CA LEU A 233 -7.39 -15.59 -11.47
C LEU A 233 -8.47 -15.71 -10.39
N ALA A 234 -8.16 -15.31 -9.15
CA ALA A 234 -9.12 -15.34 -8.04
C ALA A 234 -10.33 -14.43 -8.31
N ALA A 235 -10.11 -13.27 -8.93
CA ALA A 235 -11.19 -12.36 -9.30
C ALA A 235 -12.20 -12.97 -10.28
N GLU A 236 -11.76 -13.86 -11.18
CA GLU A 236 -12.66 -14.56 -12.13
C GLU A 236 -13.64 -15.50 -11.42
N PHE A 237 -13.26 -16.04 -10.26
CA PHE A 237 -14.13 -16.84 -9.40
C PHE A 237 -15.07 -15.99 -8.53
N GLY A 238 -15.05 -14.66 -8.68
CA GLY A 238 -15.85 -13.74 -7.89
C GLY A 238 -15.32 -13.53 -6.47
N MET A 239 -14.06 -13.85 -6.21
CA MET A 239 -13.41 -13.54 -4.94
C MET A 239 -13.05 -12.05 -4.89
N GLU A 240 -13.09 -11.47 -3.69
CA GLU A 240 -12.55 -10.13 -3.46
C GLU A 240 -11.03 -10.19 -3.48
N THR A 241 -10.41 -9.22 -4.16
CA THR A 241 -8.97 -9.21 -4.47
C THR A 241 -8.38 -7.83 -4.22
N GLN A 242 -7.09 -7.78 -3.92
CA GLN A 242 -6.37 -6.51 -3.82
C GLN A 242 -6.24 -5.86 -5.20
N ALA A 243 -6.59 -4.59 -5.32
CA ALA A 243 -6.18 -3.82 -6.49
C ALA A 243 -4.66 -3.59 -6.46
N ALA A 244 -4.06 -3.66 -7.64
CA ALA A 244 -2.63 -3.47 -7.82
C ALA A 244 -2.32 -2.88 -9.19
N ARG A 245 -1.31 -2.02 -9.27
CA ARG A 245 -0.69 -1.64 -10.54
C ARG A 245 0.81 -1.45 -10.38
N LEU A 246 1.56 -1.83 -11.42
CA LEU A 246 3.01 -1.67 -11.45
C LEU A 246 3.38 -0.18 -11.46
N ALA A 247 4.42 0.19 -10.74
CA ALA A 247 4.98 1.52 -10.68
C ALA A 247 6.51 1.48 -10.55
N VAL A 248 7.15 2.57 -10.94
CA VAL A 248 8.57 2.81 -10.68
C VAL A 248 8.72 3.65 -9.43
N VAL A 249 9.69 3.30 -8.58
CA VAL A 249 10.01 4.06 -7.36
C VAL A 249 11.36 4.74 -7.51
N PHE A 250 11.45 5.98 -7.02
CA PHE A 250 12.68 6.73 -6.81
C PHE A 250 12.83 7.05 -5.32
N LEU A 251 14.06 7.01 -4.83
CA LEU A 251 14.41 7.43 -3.47
C LEU A 251 15.45 8.55 -3.56
N ASN A 252 15.10 9.73 -3.03
CA ASN A 252 15.86 10.98 -3.17
C ASN A 252 16.35 11.25 -4.61
N GLY A 253 15.49 10.93 -5.58
CA GLY A 253 15.77 11.10 -6.99
C GLY A 253 16.58 9.97 -7.63
N GLU A 254 17.07 8.96 -6.91
CA GLU A 254 17.75 7.81 -7.50
C GLU A 254 16.77 6.67 -7.80
N TYR A 255 16.83 6.08 -9.00
CA TYR A 255 15.94 4.97 -9.37
C TYR A 255 16.12 3.79 -8.42
N TRP A 256 15.01 3.32 -7.85
CA TRP A 256 14.99 2.30 -6.80
C TRP A 256 14.41 0.96 -7.25
N GLY A 257 13.72 0.93 -8.40
CA GLY A 257 13.19 -0.31 -8.98
C GLY A 257 11.67 -0.34 -9.11
N LEU A 258 11.20 -1.50 -9.59
CA LEU A 258 9.79 -1.78 -9.82
C LEU A 258 9.09 -2.22 -8.53
N HIS A 259 7.93 -1.63 -8.27
CA HIS A 259 7.05 -1.99 -7.16
C HIS A 259 5.61 -2.05 -7.66
N TYR A 260 4.79 -2.92 -7.09
CA TYR A 260 3.34 -2.76 -7.20
C TYR A 260 2.87 -1.74 -6.18
N LEU A 261 2.17 -0.72 -6.66
CA LEU A 261 1.20 0.00 -5.85
C LEU A 261 0.10 -0.99 -5.50
N LYS A 262 -0.15 -1.24 -4.22
CA LYS A 262 -1.20 -2.17 -3.77
C LYS A 262 -2.07 -1.59 -2.68
N GLU A 263 -3.33 -2.01 -2.66
CA GLU A 263 -4.19 -1.82 -1.49
C GLU A 263 -3.58 -2.53 -0.29
N LYS A 264 -3.60 -1.86 0.87
CA LYS A 264 -3.27 -2.50 2.14
C LYS A 264 -4.49 -3.26 2.64
N GLU A 265 -4.34 -4.55 2.91
CA GLU A 265 -5.38 -5.36 3.54
C GLU A 265 -5.44 -5.06 5.05
N ASP A 266 -6.20 -4.04 5.40
CA ASP A 266 -6.42 -3.61 6.78
C ASP A 266 -7.92 -3.45 7.09
N ALA A 267 -8.22 -2.92 8.27
CA ALA A 267 -9.59 -2.65 8.69
C ALA A 267 -10.31 -1.70 7.72
N ASP A 268 -9.61 -0.72 7.16
CA ASP A 268 -10.17 0.24 6.20
C ASP A 268 -10.52 -0.43 4.88
N PHE A 269 -9.66 -1.33 4.39
CA PHE A 269 -9.95 -2.15 3.22
C PHE A 269 -11.22 -2.99 3.44
N VAL A 270 -11.30 -3.74 4.55
CA VAL A 270 -12.47 -4.58 4.84
C VAL A 270 -13.74 -3.73 5.00
N ALA A 271 -13.66 -2.58 5.68
CA ALA A 271 -14.78 -1.67 5.87
C ALA A 271 -15.29 -1.08 4.55
N TYR A 272 -14.37 -0.64 3.68
CA TYR A 272 -14.71 -0.12 2.36
C TYR A 272 -15.38 -1.19 1.48
N ARG A 273 -14.83 -2.42 1.47
CA ARG A 273 -15.37 -3.52 0.66
C ARG A 273 -16.75 -3.99 1.13
N ARG A 274 -16.97 -4.10 2.44
CA ARG A 274 -18.29 -4.44 3.00
C ARG A 274 -19.37 -3.43 2.62
N THR A 275 -19.04 -2.14 2.70
CA THR A 275 -19.99 -1.05 2.40
C THR A 275 -20.34 -1.01 0.91
N THR A 276 -19.37 -1.28 0.04
CA THR A 276 -19.57 -1.31 -1.42
C THR A 276 -20.40 -2.52 -1.85
N CYS A 277 -20.23 -3.68 -1.21
CA CYS A 277 -21.04 -4.87 -1.49
C CYS A 277 -22.52 -4.70 -1.07
N ALA A 278 -22.77 -3.97 0.02
CA ALA A 278 -24.13 -3.67 0.50
C ALA A 278 -24.88 -2.63 -0.36
N THR A 279 -24.15 -1.81 -1.13
CA THR A 279 -24.72 -0.73 -1.96
C THR A 279 -24.86 -1.09 -3.43
N LEU A 280 -24.39 -2.27 -3.85
CA LEU A 280 -24.76 -2.83 -5.14
C LEU A 280 -26.27 -3.12 -5.12
N PRO A 281 -27.06 -2.58 -6.07
CA PRO A 281 -28.47 -2.91 -6.12
C PRO A 281 -28.61 -4.42 -6.28
N THR A 282 -29.45 -5.03 -5.45
CA THR A 282 -29.85 -6.44 -5.44
C THR A 282 -30.51 -6.90 -6.76
N THR A 283 -30.44 -6.10 -7.82
CA THR A 283 -31.01 -6.37 -9.15
C THR A 283 -30.01 -6.93 -10.17
N ARG A 284 -28.78 -7.32 -9.79
CA ARG A 284 -28.12 -8.42 -10.50
C ARG A 284 -28.82 -9.72 -10.12
N THR A 285 -29.98 -9.93 -10.73
CA THR A 285 -30.45 -11.29 -11.01
C THR A 285 -29.26 -12.01 -11.62
N CYS A 286 -28.80 -13.04 -10.92
CA CYS A 286 -27.87 -14.00 -11.45
C CYS A 286 -28.58 -14.77 -12.58
N ARG A 287 -28.77 -14.14 -13.74
CA ARG A 287 -29.01 -14.84 -15.00
C ARG A 287 -27.66 -15.27 -15.55
N ARG A 288 -27.01 -16.21 -14.86
CA ARG A 288 -26.16 -17.18 -15.55
C ARG A 288 -27.07 -18.37 -15.84
N SER A 289 -27.61 -18.42 -17.05
CA SER A 289 -28.25 -19.61 -17.59
C SER A 289 -27.20 -20.70 -17.78
N TRP A 290 -26.85 -21.41 -16.70
CA TRP A 290 -26.31 -22.76 -16.82
C TRP A 290 -27.51 -23.67 -17.13
N LYS A 291 -27.79 -23.88 -18.42
CA LYS A 291 -28.59 -25.05 -18.81
C LYS A 291 -27.71 -26.28 -18.57
N CYS A 292 -27.92 -26.97 -17.45
CA CYS A 292 -27.55 -28.38 -17.36
C CYS A 292 -28.36 -29.15 -18.42
N PRO A 293 -27.74 -30.01 -19.24
CA PRO A 293 -28.48 -30.88 -20.13
C PRO A 293 -29.10 -31.99 -19.29
N THR A 294 -30.40 -31.91 -18.98
CA THR A 294 -31.14 -33.05 -18.47
C THR A 294 -31.57 -33.94 -19.63
N THR A 295 -30.87 -35.06 -19.77
CA THR A 295 -31.33 -36.25 -20.47
C THR A 295 -32.60 -36.79 -19.81
N SER A 296 -33.70 -36.84 -20.58
CA SER A 296 -34.60 -38.00 -20.74
C SER A 296 -35.99 -37.52 -21.15
N THR A 297 -36.42 -37.98 -22.32
CA THR A 297 -37.75 -37.76 -22.88
C THR A 297 -38.49 -39.08 -22.83
N THR A 298 -39.52 -39.18 -22.00
CA THR A 298 -40.58 -40.18 -22.21
C THR A 298 -41.94 -39.53 -21.97
N ARG A 299 -42.78 -39.66 -23.01
CA ARG A 299 -44.13 -39.16 -23.28
C ARG A 299 -45.14 -39.08 -22.10
N SER A 300 -45.79 -37.91 -22.01
CA SER A 300 -47.26 -37.58 -22.00
C SER A 300 -48.31 -38.55 -21.37
N PRO A 301 -49.51 -38.11 -20.91
CA PRO A 301 -50.23 -36.90 -21.35
C PRO A 301 -51.04 -36.06 -20.31
N ARG A 302 -51.33 -34.81 -20.73
CA ARG A 302 -52.51 -33.94 -20.54
C ARG A 302 -53.31 -33.98 -19.23
N PHE A 303 -53.44 -32.80 -18.61
CA PHE A 303 -54.73 -32.23 -18.19
C PHE A 303 -54.68 -30.69 -18.29
N SER A 304 -55.73 -30.11 -18.85
CA SER A 304 -55.94 -28.67 -19.04
C SER A 304 -57.23 -28.26 -18.33
N ILE A 305 -57.20 -27.20 -17.53
CA ILE A 305 -58.39 -26.45 -17.13
C ILE A 305 -58.04 -24.96 -17.17
N THR A 306 -58.91 -24.17 -17.78
CA THR A 306 -58.81 -22.72 -17.91
C THR A 306 -60.05 -22.06 -17.29
N ALA A 307 -59.84 -20.82 -16.82
CA ALA A 307 -60.78 -19.72 -16.61
C ALA A 307 -61.49 -19.59 -15.25
N GLY A 308 -61.52 -18.34 -14.76
CA GLY A 308 -62.41 -17.89 -13.70
C GLY A 308 -61.94 -16.63 -12.94
N THR A 309 -62.08 -15.45 -13.57
CA THR A 309 -62.02 -14.13 -12.91
C THR A 309 -63.24 -13.88 -12.02
N SER A 310 -63.06 -13.29 -10.82
CA SER A 310 -63.89 -12.20 -10.26
C SER A 310 -63.66 -12.01 -8.76
N GLY A 311 -63.70 -10.77 -8.26
CA GLY A 311 -64.27 -10.50 -6.93
C GLY A 311 -63.41 -9.69 -5.94
N THR A 312 -63.60 -8.38 -5.95
CA THR A 312 -63.24 -7.38 -4.94
C THR A 312 -63.95 -7.57 -3.59
N THR A 313 -63.24 -7.31 -2.48
CA THR A 313 -63.65 -6.70 -1.17
C THR A 313 -62.57 -7.09 -0.15
N GLY A 314 -62.04 -6.32 0.80
CA GLY A 314 -62.38 -5.03 1.42
C GLY A 314 -61.83 -5.11 2.87
N CYS A 315 -61.14 -4.06 3.32
CA CYS A 315 -60.85 -3.68 4.73
C CYS A 315 -60.02 -4.59 5.66
N GLY A 316 -59.04 -3.98 6.35
CA GLY A 316 -58.52 -4.53 7.61
C GLY A 316 -57.18 -4.00 8.10
N VAL A 317 -57.06 -2.69 8.37
CA VAL A 317 -55.98 -2.14 9.21
C VAL A 317 -56.18 -2.61 10.65
N ARG A 318 -55.16 -3.21 11.27
CA ARG A 318 -55.00 -3.21 12.74
C ARG A 318 -53.53 -3.22 13.12
N ALA A 319 -53.09 -2.06 13.60
CA ALA A 319 -51.90 -1.88 14.44
C ALA A 319 -52.23 -2.18 15.91
N ARG A 320 -51.24 -2.63 16.69
CA ARG A 320 -51.03 -2.42 18.14
C ARG A 320 -49.84 -3.30 18.65
N PRO A 321 -49.20 -3.00 19.79
CA PRO A 321 -48.48 -1.78 20.10
C PRO A 321 -47.09 -2.05 20.73
N ALA A 322 -46.29 -1.00 20.87
CA ALA A 322 -45.10 -0.97 21.70
C ALA A 322 -45.44 -0.93 23.21
N VAL A 323 -44.61 -1.57 24.04
CA VAL A 323 -44.55 -1.36 25.49
C VAL A 323 -43.10 -1.07 25.87
N ALA A 324 -42.92 0.06 26.54
CA ALA A 324 -41.68 0.50 27.17
C ALA A 324 -41.77 0.28 28.69
N GLY A 325 -40.60 0.13 29.33
CA GLY A 325 -40.37 0.53 30.71
C GLY A 325 -39.96 -0.58 31.67
N ALA A 326 -38.68 -0.59 32.06
CA ALA A 326 -38.25 -0.37 33.45
C ALA A 326 -36.73 -0.58 33.56
N GLY A 327 -36.04 0.45 34.07
CA GLY A 327 -34.63 0.36 34.43
C GLY A 327 -34.44 -0.24 35.82
N CYS A 328 -33.23 -0.76 36.07
CA CYS A 328 -32.66 -0.91 37.40
C CYS A 328 -31.14 -0.71 37.29
N SER A 329 -30.64 0.24 38.08
CA SER A 329 -29.23 0.50 38.35
C SER A 329 -28.70 -0.45 39.42
N SER A 330 -27.46 -0.92 39.30
CA SER A 330 -26.60 -1.21 40.45
C SER A 330 -25.12 -1.23 40.05
N THR A 331 -24.31 -0.60 40.88
CA THR A 331 -22.89 -0.30 40.72
C THR A 331 -22.00 -1.45 41.24
N MET A 332 -20.90 -1.70 40.51
CA MET A 332 -19.59 -2.30 40.86
C MET A 332 -19.46 -3.58 41.73
N THR A 333 -18.76 -4.58 41.18
CA THR A 333 -17.50 -5.07 41.78
C THR A 333 -16.64 -5.86 40.78
N SER A 334 -15.33 -5.71 40.93
CA SER A 334 -14.24 -6.31 40.16
C SER A 334 -14.15 -7.83 40.30
N GLY A 335 -13.96 -8.54 39.19
CA GLY A 335 -13.65 -9.97 39.17
C GLY A 335 -12.90 -10.37 37.90
N SER A 336 -11.64 -10.75 38.06
CA SER A 336 -10.74 -11.30 37.05
C SER A 336 -11.33 -12.54 36.36
N ALA A 337 -11.42 -12.54 35.02
CA ALA A 337 -11.80 -13.72 34.24
C ALA A 337 -10.63 -14.19 33.36
N VAL A 338 -10.09 -15.35 33.74
CA VAL A 338 -9.11 -16.16 33.00
C VAL A 338 -9.73 -16.67 31.70
N SER A 339 -9.01 -16.51 30.60
CA SER A 339 -9.38 -17.02 29.27
C SER A 339 -9.30 -18.55 29.23
N ARG A 340 -10.39 -19.22 28.84
CA ARG A 340 -10.39 -20.64 28.48
C ARG A 340 -10.25 -20.78 26.95
N PRO A 341 -9.37 -21.66 26.45
CA PRO A 341 -9.25 -21.90 25.01
C PRO A 341 -10.37 -22.80 24.48
N TRP A 342 -10.81 -22.49 23.26
CA TRP A 342 -11.85 -23.18 22.49
C TRP A 342 -11.36 -24.55 21.99
N ARG A 343 -12.17 -25.61 22.19
CA ARG A 343 -11.94 -26.96 21.63
C ARG A 343 -12.88 -27.20 20.44
N PRO A 344 -12.40 -27.79 19.33
CA PRO A 344 -13.28 -28.21 18.23
C PRO A 344 -14.02 -29.52 18.58
N PRO A 345 -15.24 -29.74 18.04
CA PRO A 345 -15.98 -30.97 18.25
C PRO A 345 -15.39 -32.13 17.44
N GLY A 346 -15.33 -33.30 18.08
CA GLY A 346 -14.68 -34.51 17.56
C GLY A 346 -15.40 -35.13 16.36
N GLY A 347 -14.60 -35.55 15.39
CA GLY A 347 -14.96 -36.46 14.31
C GLY A 347 -14.01 -37.67 14.33
N SER A 348 -14.60 -38.85 14.30
CA SER A 348 -14.01 -40.18 14.46
C SER A 348 -12.80 -40.49 13.57
N THR A 349 -11.69 -40.89 14.19
CA THR A 349 -10.56 -41.55 13.53
C THR A 349 -10.80 -43.05 13.40
N CYS A 350 -10.72 -43.58 12.19
CA CYS A 350 -10.53 -45.01 11.95
C CYS A 350 -9.02 -45.28 11.85
N SER A 351 -8.48 -46.07 12.79
CA SER A 351 -7.11 -46.60 12.74
C SER A 351 -7.16 -48.11 12.47
N PRO A 352 -6.26 -48.66 11.64
CA PRO A 352 -5.94 -50.08 11.67
C PRO A 352 -4.63 -50.32 12.47
N THR A 353 -4.76 -50.99 13.61
CA THR A 353 -3.77 -51.90 14.20
C THR A 353 -3.71 -53.19 13.34
N THR A 354 -2.65 -53.98 13.16
CA THR A 354 -1.37 -54.33 13.81
C THR A 354 -0.50 -55.00 12.70
N SER A 355 0.83 -55.10 12.74
CA SER A 355 1.59 -56.09 13.54
C SER A 355 3.11 -55.88 13.48
N ASN A 356 3.77 -56.07 14.62
CA ASN A 356 5.21 -56.17 14.80
C ASN A 356 5.86 -57.33 14.02
N ARG A 357 7.07 -57.10 13.48
CA ARG A 357 8.12 -58.12 13.48
C ARG A 357 9.51 -57.49 13.67
N THR A 358 10.16 -58.00 14.69
CA THR A 358 11.51 -57.73 15.22
C THR A 358 12.63 -58.19 14.28
N GLY A 359 13.79 -57.51 14.33
CA GLY A 359 15.09 -58.21 14.37
C GLY A 359 16.24 -57.70 13.50
N ARG A 360 17.31 -57.27 14.20
CA ARG A 360 18.76 -57.41 13.88
C ARG A 360 19.41 -56.50 12.82
N GLY A 361 20.29 -55.60 13.29
CA GLY A 361 21.62 -55.40 12.67
C GLY A 361 22.62 -56.47 13.14
N PRO A 362 23.94 -56.38 12.88
CA PRO A 362 24.73 -55.31 12.24
C PRO A 362 25.65 -55.82 11.08
N ASN A 363 26.29 -54.92 10.33
CA ASN A 363 27.75 -54.91 10.19
C ASN A 363 28.27 -53.80 9.28
N THR A 364 29.32 -53.16 9.79
CA THR A 364 30.33 -52.34 9.13
C THR A 364 31.14 -53.13 8.10
N ARG A 365 31.52 -52.45 7.02
CA ARG A 365 32.87 -52.49 6.43
C ARG A 365 33.16 -51.17 5.74
#